data_AF-A0A959FHN7-F1
#
_entry.id   AF-A0A959FHN7-F1
#
_cell.length_a   1.000
_cell.length_b   1.000
_cell.length_c   1.000
_cell.angle_alpha   90.00
_cell.angle_beta   90.00
_cell.angle_gamma   90.00
#
_symmetry.space_group_name_H-M   'P 1'
#
loop_
_entity.id
_entity.type
_entity.pdbx_description
1 polymer ?
#
loop_
_entity_poly.entity_id
_entity_poly.type
_entity_poly.pdbx_seq_one_letter_code
_entity_poly.pdbx_strand_id
1 'polypeptide(L)'
;MQRMWKHLRMIGISCLVFFATTAAPLAAQVQWQSWSAAVELQQQNQQPILLFVYTDWCALCKRTTSQCWEEPALAAFINEHFIPVRFDAESTEPITYQGKTYQYVRENNMGYHAFVAHLMEG
;
A
#
# COMPACT_ATOMS: atom_id res chain seq x y z
N MET A 1 -56.51 -26.55 41.10
CA MET A 1 -55.89 -27.62 40.28
C MET A 1 -54.58 -27.07 39.72
N GLN A 2 -53.47 -27.14 40.45
CA GLN A 2 -52.53 -28.27 40.48
C GLN A 2 -52.12 -28.75 39.08
N ARG A 3 -50.98 -28.23 38.59
CA ARG A 3 -49.82 -29.01 38.09
C ARG A 3 -48.81 -28.08 37.41
N MET A 4 -48.27 -27.18 38.23
CA MET A 4 -46.91 -26.69 38.06
C MET A 4 -45.99 -27.81 38.60
N TRP A 5 -44.88 -28.08 37.89
CA TRP A 5 -43.83 -29.06 38.23
C TRP A 5 -44.05 -30.52 37.82
N LYS A 6 -43.67 -30.90 36.59
CA LYS A 6 -42.94 -32.14 36.27
C LYS A 6 -42.10 -31.90 35.00
N HIS A 7 -40.81 -32.24 35.06
CA HIS A 7 -39.83 -32.21 33.94
C HIS A 7 -39.19 -30.82 33.66
N LEU A 8 -38.58 -30.15 34.63
CA LEU A 8 -37.16 -30.33 34.96
C LEU A 8 -36.49 -31.56 34.31
N ARG A 9 -35.81 -31.31 33.17
CA ARG A 9 -34.80 -32.11 32.44
C ARG A 9 -34.92 -31.61 30.99
N MET A 10 -33.98 -30.90 30.37
CA MET A 10 -32.54 -30.97 30.46
C MET A 10 -31.97 -29.61 30.07
N ILE A 11 -31.09 -29.10 30.93
CA ILE A 11 -29.78 -28.54 30.55
C ILE A 11 -29.85 -27.55 29.39
N GLY A 12 -29.86 -26.26 29.74
CA GLY A 12 -29.55 -25.17 28.83
C GLY A 12 -28.20 -25.40 28.18
N ILE A 13 -28.22 -25.91 26.95
CA ILE A 13 -27.09 -25.87 26.04
C ILE A 13 -27.18 -24.49 25.36
N SER A 14 -26.82 -23.47 26.12
CA SER A 14 -26.33 -22.21 25.57
C SER A 14 -24.96 -22.49 24.95
N CYS A 15 -24.93 -23.24 23.85
CA CYS A 15 -23.77 -23.30 22.97
C CYS A 15 -23.94 -22.14 21.99
N LEU A 16 -23.64 -20.94 22.47
CA LEU A 16 -23.35 -19.80 21.61
C LEU A 16 -22.05 -20.20 20.91
N VAL A 17 -22.18 -20.89 19.77
CA VAL A 17 -21.07 -21.26 18.91
C VAL A 17 -20.45 -19.94 18.45
N PHE A 18 -19.41 -19.50 19.15
CA PHE A 18 -18.55 -18.42 18.72
C PHE A 18 -17.80 -18.96 17.50
N PHE A 19 -18.42 -18.84 16.34
CA PHE A 19 -17.83 -19.19 15.06
C PHE A 19 -16.70 -18.18 14.85
N ALA A 20 -15.50 -18.49 15.35
CA ALA A 20 -14.31 -17.71 15.07
C ALA A 20 -14.04 -17.87 13.57
N THR A 21 -14.58 -16.95 12.78
CA THR A 21 -14.21 -16.78 11.39
C THR A 21 -12.73 -16.40 11.38
N THR A 22 -11.87 -17.40 11.20
CA THR A 22 -10.47 -17.17 10.87
C THR A 22 -10.46 -16.60 9.47
N ALA A 23 -10.48 -15.26 9.37
CA ALA A 23 -10.19 -14.59 8.11
C ALA A 23 -8.80 -15.06 7.69
N ALA A 24 -8.70 -15.77 6.56
CA ALA A 24 -7.42 -16.09 5.98
C ALA A 24 -6.68 -14.75 5.75
N PRO A 25 -5.38 -14.66 6.08
CA PRO A 25 -4.63 -13.45 5.82
C PRO A 25 -4.72 -13.17 4.32
N LEU A 26 -5.33 -12.04 3.97
CA LEU A 26 -5.29 -11.52 2.61
C LEU A 26 -3.80 -11.45 2.22
N ALA A 27 -3.45 -12.00 1.06
CA ALA A 27 -2.08 -11.92 0.57
C ALA A 27 -1.61 -10.45 0.69
N ALA A 28 -0.54 -10.23 1.46
CA ALA A 28 -0.05 -8.89 1.73
C ALA A 28 0.40 -8.27 0.40
N GLN A 29 -0.20 -7.14 0.02
CA GLN A 29 0.22 -6.35 -1.12
C GLN A 29 0.90 -5.08 -0.61
N VAL A 30 1.83 -4.53 -1.39
CA VAL A 30 2.45 -3.24 -1.04
C VAL A 30 1.39 -2.15 -0.99
N GLN A 31 1.34 -1.42 0.12
CA GLN A 31 0.38 -0.35 0.39
C GLN A 31 0.87 0.98 -0.17
N TRP A 32 0.85 1.10 -1.50
CA TRP A 32 1.32 2.29 -2.21
C TRP A 32 0.62 3.57 -1.75
N GLN A 33 1.42 4.60 -1.48
CA GLN A 33 0.98 5.92 -1.09
C GLN A 33 1.13 6.91 -2.25
N SER A 34 0.29 7.95 -2.27
CA SER A 34 0.55 9.11 -3.12
C SER A 34 1.78 9.87 -2.63
N TRP A 35 2.41 10.65 -3.52
CA TRP A 35 3.55 11.48 -3.14
C TRP A 35 3.23 12.44 -1.99
N SER A 36 2.07 13.11 -2.03
CA SER A 36 1.65 14.04 -0.98
C SER A 36 1.48 13.35 0.36
N ALA A 37 0.76 12.22 0.38
CA ALA A 37 0.55 11.44 1.61
C ALA A 37 1.89 10.90 2.14
N ALA A 38 2.80 10.49 1.26
CA ALA A 38 4.10 9.99 1.67
C ALA A 38 4.99 11.05 2.33
N VAL A 39 4.98 12.29 1.80
CA VAL A 39 5.72 13.41 2.40
C VAL A 39 5.12 13.78 3.76
N GLU A 40 3.79 13.81 3.88
CA GLU A 40 3.12 14.06 5.16
C GLU A 40 3.43 12.98 6.20
N LEU A 41 3.34 11.70 5.81
CA LEU A 41 3.69 10.58 6.68
C LEU A 41 5.16 10.64 7.11
N GLN A 42 6.07 10.91 6.18
CA GLN A 42 7.50 11.00 6.45
C GLN A 42 7.84 12.12 7.45
N GLN A 43 7.11 13.24 7.40
CA GLN A 43 7.24 14.31 8.40
C GLN A 43 6.75 13.88 9.80
N GLN A 44 5.74 13.01 9.87
CA GLN A 44 5.14 12.56 11.13
C GLN A 44 5.94 11.45 11.81
N ASN A 45 6.37 10.44 11.06
CA ASN A 45 6.95 9.21 11.60
C ASN A 45 8.44 9.02 11.26
N GLN A 46 9.03 9.90 10.45
CA GLN A 46 10.43 9.85 9.99
C GLN A 46 10.82 8.53 9.28
N GLN A 47 9.84 7.77 8.80
CA GLN A 47 10.07 6.52 8.08
C GLN A 47 10.60 6.83 6.67
N PRO A 48 11.59 6.07 6.15
CA PRO A 48 12.13 6.30 4.82
C PRO A 48 11.08 6.03 3.72
N ILE A 49 11.13 6.85 2.66
CA ILE A 49 10.30 6.65 1.47
C ILE A 49 11.01 5.65 0.54
N LEU A 50 10.31 4.58 0.18
CA LEU A 50 10.73 3.68 -0.89
C LEU A 50 10.07 4.13 -2.19
N LEU A 51 10.84 4.80 -3.05
CA LEU A 51 10.35 5.30 -4.34
C LEU A 51 10.60 4.28 -5.46
N PHE A 52 9.54 3.73 -6.02
CA PHE A 52 9.58 2.93 -7.24
C PHE A 52 9.22 3.79 -8.45
N VAL A 53 10.23 4.16 -9.23
CA VAL A 53 10.08 4.92 -10.46
C VAL A 53 9.82 3.97 -11.63
N TYR A 54 8.80 4.24 -12.44
CA TYR A 54 8.43 3.42 -13.59
C TYR A 54 7.93 4.28 -14.76
N THR A 55 7.64 3.64 -15.89
CA THR A 55 6.82 4.18 -16.97
C THR A 55 5.87 3.11 -17.49
N ASP A 56 4.76 3.50 -18.11
CA ASP A 56 3.74 2.56 -18.59
C ASP A 56 4.23 1.64 -19.71
N TRP A 57 5.24 2.05 -20.47
CA TRP A 57 5.84 1.24 -21.53
C TRP A 57 7.03 0.39 -21.04
N CYS A 58 7.46 0.55 -19.78
CA CYS A 58 8.59 -0.20 -19.21
C CYS A 58 8.23 -1.67 -18.93
N ALA A 59 8.61 -2.57 -19.85
CA ALA A 59 8.36 -4.01 -19.71
C ALA A 59 9.04 -4.64 -18.48
N LEU A 60 10.24 -4.18 -18.11
CA LEU A 60 10.94 -4.66 -16.92
C LEU A 60 10.20 -4.27 -15.63
N CYS A 61 9.72 -3.02 -15.54
CA CYS A 61 8.98 -2.50 -14.40
C CYS A 61 7.69 -3.31 -14.16
N LYS A 62 7.01 -3.72 -15.24
CA LYS A 62 5.83 -4.62 -15.17
C LYS A 62 6.20 -6.00 -14.63
N ARG A 63 7.32 -6.60 -15.09
CA ARG A 63 7.81 -7.88 -14.54
C ARG A 63 8.14 -7.77 -13.06
N THR A 64 8.85 -6.73 -12.65
CA THR A 64 9.16 -6.45 -11.23
C THR A 64 7.88 -6.33 -10.40
N THR A 65 6.81 -5.76 -10.96
CA THR A 65 5.51 -5.72 -10.28
C THR A 65 4.97 -7.10 -9.97
N SER A 66 4.89 -7.98 -10.97
CA SER A 66 4.40 -9.34 -10.77
C SER A 66 5.31 -10.24 -9.93
N GLN A 67 6.62 -9.97 -9.89
CA GLN A 67 7.61 -10.87 -9.29
C GLN A 67 8.08 -10.44 -7.91
N CYS A 68 8.09 -9.14 -7.64
CA CYS A 68 8.61 -8.57 -6.40
C CYS A 68 7.50 -7.92 -5.59
N TRP A 69 6.77 -6.96 -6.18
CA TRP A 69 5.78 -6.17 -5.43
C TRP A 69 4.54 -6.96 -4.99
N GLU A 70 4.32 -8.15 -5.58
CA GLU A 70 3.23 -9.08 -5.23
C GLU A 70 3.69 -10.24 -4.34
N GLU A 71 4.98 -10.33 -4.00
CA GLU A 71 5.48 -11.36 -3.08
C GLU A 71 5.09 -10.98 -1.63
N PRO A 72 4.31 -11.82 -0.92
CA PRO A 72 3.72 -11.43 0.37
C PRO A 72 4.74 -11.09 1.46
N ALA A 73 5.87 -11.80 1.54
CA ALA A 73 6.86 -11.52 2.59
C ALA A 73 7.56 -10.18 2.35
N LEU A 74 7.91 -9.87 1.11
CA LEU A 74 8.47 -8.59 0.70
C LEU A 74 7.47 -7.45 0.88
N ALA A 75 6.21 -7.65 0.51
CA ALA A 75 5.16 -6.66 0.71
C ALA A 75 4.97 -6.34 2.21
N ALA A 76 4.95 -7.35 3.07
CA ALA A 76 4.89 -7.16 4.52
C ALA A 76 6.10 -6.36 5.03
N PHE A 77 7.31 -6.75 4.64
CA PHE A 77 8.54 -6.04 5.01
C PHE A 77 8.53 -4.57 4.54
N ILE A 78 8.08 -4.30 3.31
CA ILE A 78 8.00 -2.94 2.79
C ILE A 78 7.00 -2.11 3.59
N ASN A 79 5.81 -2.64 3.84
CA ASN A 79 4.77 -1.94 4.58
C ASN A 79 5.17 -1.66 6.03
N GLU A 80 6.01 -2.53 6.63
CA GLU A 80 6.51 -2.36 8.00
C GLU A 80 7.62 -1.30 8.10
N HIS A 81 8.50 -1.19 7.09
CA HIS A 81 9.74 -0.42 7.22
C HIS A 81 9.81 0.83 6.33
N PHE A 82 8.96 0.95 5.31
CA PHE A 82 9.04 2.03 4.32
C PHE A 82 7.68 2.67 4.08
N ILE A 83 7.70 3.89 3.56
CA ILE A 83 6.54 4.53 2.95
C ILE A 83 6.66 4.29 1.44
N PRO A 84 5.99 3.28 0.87
CA PRO A 84 6.17 2.93 -0.53
C PRO A 84 5.41 3.90 -1.45
N VAL A 85 6.09 4.43 -2.45
CA VAL A 85 5.52 5.33 -3.46
C VAL A 85 5.83 4.80 -4.85
N ARG A 86 4.82 4.72 -5.72
CA ARG A 86 5.04 4.55 -7.15
C ARG A 86 5.01 5.90 -7.83
N PHE A 87 5.96 6.15 -8.70
CA PHE A 87 6.04 7.39 -9.44
C PHE A 87 6.27 7.12 -10.92
N ASP A 88 5.36 7.59 -11.76
CA ASP A 88 5.54 7.54 -13.21
C ASP A 88 6.49 8.67 -13.64
N ALA A 89 7.63 8.29 -14.21
CA ALA A 89 8.65 9.21 -14.69
C ALA A 89 8.16 10.05 -15.88
N GLU A 90 7.05 9.72 -16.52
CA GLU A 90 6.46 10.51 -17.61
C GLU A 90 5.14 11.18 -17.22
N SER A 91 4.77 11.13 -15.93
CA SER A 91 3.59 11.84 -15.43
C SER A 91 3.67 13.33 -15.79
N THR A 92 2.53 13.91 -16.16
CA THR A 92 2.40 15.36 -16.38
C THR A 92 1.95 16.13 -15.14
N GLU A 93 1.60 15.41 -14.06
CA GLU A 93 1.14 16.04 -12.83
C GLU A 93 2.31 16.71 -12.10
N PRO A 94 2.23 18.02 -11.80
CA PRO A 94 3.29 18.71 -11.08
C PRO A 94 3.35 18.23 -9.64
N ILE A 95 4.56 18.13 -9.09
CA ILE A 95 4.76 17.80 -7.68
C ILE A 95 5.61 18.83 -6.97
N THR A 96 5.30 19.08 -5.70
CA THR A 96 6.08 19.97 -4.84
C THR A 96 6.87 19.16 -3.83
N TYR A 97 8.16 19.47 -3.72
CA TYR A 97 9.05 18.88 -2.74
C TYR A 97 10.06 19.93 -2.26
N GLN A 98 10.20 20.06 -0.94
CA GLN A 98 11.11 21.03 -0.30
C GLN A 98 10.95 22.48 -0.81
N GLY A 99 9.72 22.92 -1.05
CA GLY A 99 9.43 24.28 -1.54
C GLY A 99 9.71 24.51 -3.02
N LYS A 100 10.16 23.50 -3.76
CA LYS A 100 10.33 23.55 -5.22
C LYS A 100 9.26 22.71 -5.91
N THR A 101 8.67 23.27 -6.97
CA THR A 101 7.73 22.55 -7.82
C THR A 101 8.46 22.00 -9.04
N TYR A 102 8.27 20.71 -9.29
CA TYR A 102 8.81 19.97 -10.43
C TYR A 102 7.68 19.71 -11.42
N GLN A 103 7.99 19.83 -12.71
CA GLN A 103 7.03 19.67 -13.79
C GLN A 103 7.56 18.67 -14.81
N TYR A 104 6.66 18.21 -15.68
CA TYR A 104 7.02 17.49 -16.88
C TYR A 104 7.80 18.38 -17.85
N VAL A 105 8.91 17.84 -18.34
CA VAL A 105 9.78 18.46 -19.34
C VAL A 105 9.68 17.64 -20.61
N ARG A 106 9.27 18.29 -21.69
CA ARG A 106 9.26 17.68 -23.02
C ARG A 106 10.57 17.97 -23.72
N GLU A 107 11.26 16.92 -24.14
CA GLU A 107 12.50 17.01 -24.92
C GLU A 107 12.36 16.18 -26.21
N ASN A 108 12.23 16.89 -27.33
CA ASN A 108 11.94 16.31 -28.64
C ASN A 108 10.66 15.46 -28.63
N ASN A 109 10.77 14.18 -28.99
CA ASN A 109 9.67 13.23 -29.06
C ASN A 109 9.50 12.42 -27.76
N MET A 110 10.26 12.76 -26.72
CA MET A 110 10.19 12.15 -25.39
C MET A 110 9.98 13.24 -24.34
N GLY A 111 9.75 12.85 -23.11
CA GLY A 111 9.79 13.78 -21.98
C GLY A 111 9.89 13.03 -20.69
N TYR A 112 10.15 13.75 -19.62
CA TYR A 112 10.34 13.18 -18.30
C TYR A 112 9.86 14.17 -17.24
N HIS A 113 9.49 13.66 -16.08
CA HIS A 113 9.12 14.46 -14.95
C HIS A 113 10.38 14.93 -14.23
N ALA A 114 10.60 16.25 -14.16
CA ALA A 114 11.84 16.86 -13.64
C ALA A 114 12.18 16.45 -12.19
N PHE A 115 11.18 15.98 -11.43
CA PHE A 115 11.40 15.45 -10.09
C PHE A 115 12.34 14.24 -10.08
N VAL A 116 12.16 13.31 -11.03
CA VAL A 116 12.98 12.10 -11.09
C VAL A 116 14.42 12.46 -11.45
N ALA A 117 14.61 13.40 -12.39
CA ALA A 117 15.93 13.92 -12.73
C ALA A 117 16.62 14.54 -11.51
N HIS A 118 15.91 15.36 -10.74
CA HIS A 118 16.45 15.95 -9.51
C HIS A 118 16.91 14.90 -8.48
N LEU A 119 16.15 13.81 -8.31
CA LEU A 119 16.53 12.73 -7.39
C LEU A 119 17.77 11.94 -7.86
N MET A 120 18.01 11.88 -9.16
CA MET A 120 19.14 11.14 -9.75
C MET A 120 20.42 11.97 -9.84
N GLU A 121 20.31 13.30 -9.86
CA GLU A 121 21.44 14.21 -10.04
C GLU A 121 22.26 14.46 -8.77
N GLY A 122 21.79 14.04 -7.59
CA GLY A 122 22.57 14.00 -6.34
C GLY A 122 22.97 15.37 -5.78
#